data_AF-A0A522BMN4-F1
#
_entry.id   AF-A0A522BMN4-F1
#
_cell.length_a   1.000
_cell.length_b   1.000
_cell.length_c   1.000
_cell.angle_alpha   90.00
_cell.angle_beta   90.00
_cell.angle_gamma   90.00
#
_symmetry.space_group_name_H-M   'P 1'
#
loop_
_entity.id
_entity.type
_entity.pdbx_description
1 polymer ?
#
loop_
_entity_poly.entity_id
_entity_poly.type
_entity_poly.pdbx_seq_one_letter_code
_entity_poly.pdbx_strand_id
1 'polypeptide(L)'
;MLLVCAALAAGTTFARGDAARVPLAGAPDQAAADVLHVARNQLGDTYAWGGNGPDAWDCSGLTSLWRTVGGATGMPRVSRDQQEWTVPVAPWDVKRGDLVFFGHPVTHVGIVSGGGYMIDAGASRAQVVERLIWKTGVIRYGRVPRPGMPKVAPWTPPPLPSPVPQAPVADSPESAAAAPRAVPAPRPAATTPAPVAAPPAAPLTPLAGLPGVQKGASSAVALKAVTNARSVVGRPAGPKGWTDVALVRTAWKHAGGGVLPTDRAAIVKRATPVPLAAARVGDLVVYDRPDIPHLAVYLGHGYMVSASERYGKVIVRRVYDAPSVRLVRLG
;
A
#
# COMPACT_ATOMS: atom_id res chain seq x y z
N MET A 1 -28.72 16.45 -59.78
CA MET A 1 -28.04 15.22 -59.34
C MET A 1 -26.57 15.38 -59.67
N LEU A 2 -25.72 15.72 -58.69
CA LEU A 2 -24.32 15.32 -58.56
C LEU A 2 -23.76 15.98 -57.27
N LEU A 3 -23.30 15.15 -56.33
CA LEU A 3 -22.62 15.56 -55.10
C LEU A 3 -21.20 16.03 -55.41
N VAL A 4 -20.76 17.11 -54.77
CA VAL A 4 -19.34 17.49 -54.65
C VAL A 4 -18.83 17.00 -53.30
N CYS A 5 -17.76 16.20 -53.32
CA CYS A 5 -17.03 15.72 -52.14
C CYS A 5 -16.21 16.85 -51.50
N ALA A 6 -16.42 17.10 -50.20
CA ALA A 6 -15.51 17.89 -49.37
C ALA A 6 -14.71 16.95 -48.47
N ALA A 7 -13.39 16.91 -48.66
CA ALA A 7 -12.45 16.22 -47.78
C ALA A 7 -12.10 17.15 -46.61
N LEU A 8 -12.46 16.73 -45.38
CA LEU A 8 -12.00 17.36 -44.15
C LEU A 8 -10.77 16.61 -43.62
N ALA A 9 -9.65 17.32 -43.53
CA ALA A 9 -8.45 16.87 -42.84
C ALA A 9 -8.71 16.88 -41.31
N ALA A 10 -8.62 15.73 -40.67
CA ALA A 10 -8.65 15.61 -39.22
C ALA A 10 -7.21 15.67 -38.68
N GLY A 11 -6.90 16.75 -37.94
CA GLY A 11 -5.69 16.85 -37.15
C GLY A 11 -5.68 15.83 -36.02
N THR A 12 -4.57 15.13 -35.86
CA THR A 12 -4.32 14.17 -34.78
C THR A 12 -3.96 14.91 -33.50
N THR A 13 -4.93 15.12 -32.62
CA THR A 13 -4.64 15.45 -31.21
C THR A 13 -4.09 14.21 -30.50
N PHE A 14 -2.83 14.27 -30.08
CA PHE A 14 -2.22 13.31 -29.16
C PHE A 14 -2.95 13.39 -27.80
N ALA A 15 -3.83 12.43 -27.52
CA ALA A 15 -4.44 12.27 -26.21
C ALA A 15 -3.41 11.66 -25.24
N ARG A 16 -3.05 12.45 -24.21
CA ARG A 16 -2.20 12.05 -23.08
C ARG A 16 -2.88 10.88 -22.35
N GLY A 17 -2.17 9.75 -22.21
CA GLY A 17 -2.73 8.50 -21.70
C GLY A 17 -3.41 8.63 -20.33
N ASP A 18 -4.68 8.24 -20.29
CA ASP A 18 -5.49 8.12 -19.07
C ASP A 18 -4.94 7.00 -18.17
N ALA A 19 -4.18 7.39 -17.15
CA ALA A 19 -3.85 6.53 -16.03
C ALA A 19 -5.14 6.15 -15.27
N ALA A 20 -5.43 4.85 -15.21
CA ALA A 20 -6.64 4.29 -14.63
C ALA A 20 -6.88 4.73 -13.16
N ARG A 21 -7.99 5.42 -12.93
CA ARG A 21 -8.46 5.98 -11.65
C ARG A 21 -8.97 4.86 -10.72
N VAL A 22 -8.56 4.85 -9.44
CA VAL A 22 -9.22 4.05 -8.36
C VAL A 22 -10.34 4.89 -7.77
N PRO A 23 -11.60 4.45 -7.90
CA PRO A 23 -12.67 4.86 -7.01
C PRO A 23 -12.38 4.49 -5.57
N LEU A 24 -12.15 5.54 -4.80
CA LEU A 24 -12.21 5.53 -3.34
C LEU A 24 -13.68 5.58 -2.93
N ALA A 25 -14.00 5.17 -1.70
CA ALA A 25 -15.37 5.26 -1.19
C ALA A 25 -15.85 6.74 -1.17
N GLY A 26 -16.72 7.09 -2.12
CA GLY A 26 -17.29 8.43 -2.31
C GLY A 26 -16.37 9.42 -3.03
N ALA A 27 -16.96 10.43 -3.66
CA ALA A 27 -16.21 11.61 -4.11
C ALA A 27 -15.45 12.22 -2.92
N PRO A 28 -14.25 12.81 -3.13
CA PRO A 28 -13.65 13.63 -2.08
C PRO A 28 -14.67 14.69 -1.66
N ASP A 29 -14.77 14.96 -0.36
CA ASP A 29 -15.47 16.16 0.06
C ASP A 29 -14.71 17.40 -0.47
N GLN A 30 -15.40 18.55 -0.47
CA GLN A 30 -14.91 19.75 -1.14
C GLN A 30 -13.50 20.14 -0.67
N ALA A 31 -13.26 20.17 0.64
CA ALA A 31 -11.95 20.53 1.17
C ALA A 31 -10.84 19.53 0.77
N ALA A 32 -11.14 18.22 0.63
CA ALA A 32 -10.16 17.28 0.08
C ALA A 32 -9.89 17.54 -1.40
N ALA A 33 -10.91 17.92 -2.17
CA ALA A 33 -10.76 18.28 -3.57
C ALA A 33 -9.89 19.54 -3.73
N ASP A 34 -10.10 20.56 -2.90
CA ASP A 34 -9.34 21.82 -2.92
C ASP A 34 -7.87 21.59 -2.55
N VAL A 35 -7.61 20.83 -1.47
CA VAL A 35 -6.24 20.46 -1.08
C VAL A 35 -5.53 19.69 -2.19
N LEU A 36 -6.20 18.73 -2.82
CA LEU A 36 -5.62 17.96 -3.93
C LEU A 36 -5.39 18.82 -5.18
N HIS A 37 -6.25 19.80 -5.44
CA HIS A 37 -6.05 20.74 -6.54
C HIS A 37 -4.80 21.60 -6.29
N VAL A 38 -4.69 22.21 -5.11
CA VAL A 38 -3.53 23.03 -4.76
C VAL A 38 -2.24 22.18 -4.73
N ALA A 39 -2.27 20.98 -4.16
CA ALA A 39 -1.12 20.08 -4.16
C ALA A 39 -0.67 19.69 -5.58
N ARG A 40 -1.62 19.53 -6.53
CA ARG A 40 -1.28 19.28 -7.94
C ARG A 40 -0.64 20.49 -8.62
N ASN A 41 -1.01 21.71 -8.22
CA ASN A 41 -0.38 22.92 -8.74
C ASN A 41 1.06 23.09 -8.25
N GLN A 42 1.49 22.33 -7.23
CA GLN A 42 2.87 22.34 -6.75
C GLN A 42 3.74 21.25 -7.39
N LEU A 43 3.21 20.44 -8.30
CA LEU A 43 3.98 19.39 -8.96
C LEU A 43 5.18 19.99 -9.71
N GLY A 44 6.38 19.51 -9.38
CA GLY A 44 7.64 20.04 -9.91
C GLY A 44 8.36 21.01 -8.98
N ASP A 45 7.69 21.58 -7.97
CA ASP A 45 8.33 22.45 -6.99
C ASP A 45 9.42 21.71 -6.22
N THR A 46 10.45 22.44 -5.79
CA THR A 46 11.66 21.84 -5.24
C THR A 46 11.40 21.22 -3.86
N TYR A 47 12.01 20.07 -3.59
CA TYR A 47 12.07 19.54 -2.24
C TYR A 47 13.15 20.28 -1.44
N ALA A 48 12.80 20.83 -0.29
CA ALA A 48 13.75 21.39 0.67
C ALA A 48 13.40 20.90 2.07
N TRP A 49 14.38 20.39 2.81
CA TRP A 49 14.18 20.00 4.21
C TRP A 49 13.70 21.20 5.04
N GLY A 50 12.57 21.07 5.73
CA GLY A 50 11.92 22.18 6.45
C GLY A 50 11.02 23.08 5.59
N GLY A 51 10.95 22.84 4.26
CA GLY A 51 10.16 23.66 3.33
C GLY A 51 8.65 23.65 3.63
N ASN A 52 8.01 24.81 3.48
CA ASN A 52 6.60 25.06 3.80
C ASN A 52 5.80 25.69 2.66
N GLY A 53 6.39 25.73 1.47
CA GLY A 53 5.83 26.36 0.30
C GLY A 53 5.94 27.89 0.28
N PRO A 54 5.46 28.52 -0.81
CA PRO A 54 5.02 27.83 -2.04
C PRO A 54 6.19 27.33 -2.90
N ASP A 55 7.38 27.94 -2.80
CA ASP A 55 8.46 27.67 -3.76
C ASP A 55 9.25 26.37 -3.48
N ALA A 56 9.20 25.89 -2.23
CA ALA A 56 9.84 24.64 -1.83
C ALA A 56 9.13 23.95 -0.68
N TRP A 57 9.11 22.62 -0.72
CA TRP A 57 8.29 21.78 0.16
C TRP A 57 9.10 20.66 0.80
N ASP A 58 8.86 20.35 2.08
CA ASP A 58 9.13 19.01 2.61
C ASP A 58 7.84 18.17 2.68
N CYS A 59 7.98 16.89 3.02
CA CYS A 59 6.85 15.96 3.03
C CYS A 59 5.66 16.47 3.86
N SER A 60 5.92 16.93 5.08
CA SER A 60 4.92 17.40 6.02
C SER A 60 4.53 18.87 5.84
N GLY A 61 5.39 19.67 5.21
CA GLY A 61 5.09 21.02 4.74
C GLY A 61 4.02 20.96 3.64
N LEU A 62 4.17 20.05 2.68
CA LEU A 62 3.18 19.86 1.61
C LEU A 62 1.83 19.40 2.15
N THR A 63 1.81 18.46 3.10
CA THR A 63 0.55 18.03 3.72
C THR A 63 -0.10 19.12 4.56
N SER A 64 0.64 20.15 5.00
CA SER A 64 0.09 21.31 5.71
C SER A 64 -0.82 22.18 4.84
N LEU A 65 -0.96 21.91 3.54
CA LEU A 65 -2.06 22.42 2.72
C LEU A 65 -3.44 22.13 3.32
N TRP A 66 -3.57 21.05 4.09
CA TRP A 66 -4.76 20.79 4.88
C TRP A 66 -5.07 21.89 5.89
N ARG A 67 -4.04 22.50 6.49
CA ARG A 67 -4.19 23.63 7.42
C ARG A 67 -4.59 24.91 6.67
N THR A 68 -3.94 25.21 5.54
CA THR A 68 -4.09 26.49 4.83
C THR A 68 -5.30 26.52 3.89
N VAL A 69 -5.65 25.39 3.28
CA VAL A 69 -6.73 25.27 2.28
C VAL A 69 -7.86 24.36 2.78
N GLY A 70 -7.51 23.26 3.46
CA GLY A 70 -8.47 22.22 3.85
C GLY A 70 -9.24 22.47 5.16
N GLY A 71 -9.02 23.61 5.84
CA GLY A 71 -9.69 23.98 7.08
C GLY A 71 -9.25 23.21 8.33
N ALA A 72 -8.12 22.50 8.27
CA ALA A 72 -7.57 21.70 9.38
C ALA A 72 -6.64 22.54 10.28
N THR A 73 -7.19 23.54 10.96
CA THR A 73 -6.42 24.57 11.71
C THR A 73 -5.46 24.03 12.77
N GLY A 74 -5.75 22.84 13.34
CA GLY A 74 -4.93 22.20 14.37
C GLY A 74 -3.85 21.23 13.86
N MET A 75 -3.70 21.05 12.55
CA MET A 75 -2.78 20.04 12.01
C MET A 75 -1.32 20.33 12.38
N PRO A 76 -0.57 19.41 13.01
CA PRO A 76 0.84 19.61 13.37
C PRO A 76 1.80 19.75 12.17
N ARG A 77 2.98 20.30 12.41
CA ARG A 77 3.99 20.53 11.36
C ARG A 77 4.81 19.27 11.01
N VAL A 78 5.04 18.38 11.97
CA VAL A 78 5.94 17.23 11.80
C VAL A 78 5.14 15.98 11.42
N SER A 79 5.65 15.17 10.49
CA SER A 79 4.95 13.98 9.96
C SER A 79 4.57 12.95 11.04
N ARG A 80 5.41 12.76 12.07
CA ARG A 80 5.10 11.93 13.24
C ARG A 80 3.86 12.44 13.98
N ASP A 81 3.87 13.71 14.33
CA ASP A 81 2.80 14.34 15.10
C ASP A 81 1.52 14.44 14.26
N GLN A 82 1.64 14.63 12.94
CA GLN A 82 0.52 14.51 12.00
C GLN A 82 -0.11 13.12 12.03
N GLN A 83 0.70 12.05 12.07
CA GLN A 83 0.18 10.68 12.15
C GLN A 83 -0.62 10.46 13.44
N GLU A 84 -0.09 10.94 14.57
CA GLU A 84 -0.76 10.83 15.88
C GLU A 84 -2.04 11.68 15.96
N TRP A 85 -2.05 12.83 15.28
CA TRP A 85 -3.17 13.75 15.25
C TRP A 85 -4.30 13.30 14.30
N THR A 86 -3.97 12.64 13.19
CA THR A 86 -4.98 12.13 12.25
C THR A 86 -5.81 11.01 12.85
N VAL A 87 -7.05 10.85 12.37
CA VAL A 87 -7.88 9.68 12.73
C VAL A 87 -7.39 8.49 11.92
N PRO A 88 -6.93 7.39 12.52
CA PRO A 88 -6.43 6.24 11.78
C PRO A 88 -7.47 5.65 10.82
N VAL A 89 -7.04 5.39 9.58
CA VAL A 89 -7.87 4.82 8.52
C VAL A 89 -7.33 3.46 8.11
N ALA A 90 -8.24 2.53 7.94
CA ALA A 90 -7.89 1.22 7.45
C ALA A 90 -7.67 1.24 5.92
N PRO A 91 -6.71 0.48 5.34
CA PRO A 91 -6.34 0.60 3.92
C PRO A 91 -7.47 0.55 2.87
N TRP A 92 -8.57 -0.16 3.13
CA TRP A 92 -9.75 -0.24 2.23
C TRP A 92 -10.79 0.86 2.48
N ASP A 93 -10.68 1.58 3.59
CA ASP A 93 -11.51 2.76 3.91
C ASP A 93 -10.82 4.06 3.53
N VAL A 94 -9.63 3.98 2.93
CA VAL A 94 -8.85 5.13 2.46
C VAL A 94 -9.65 5.90 1.43
N LYS A 95 -9.63 7.22 1.58
CA LYS A 95 -10.27 8.20 0.71
C LYS A 95 -9.25 9.17 0.15
N ARG A 96 -9.65 9.85 -0.92
CA ARG A 96 -8.91 10.97 -1.51
C ARG A 96 -8.78 12.05 -0.44
N GLY A 97 -7.57 12.54 -0.25
CA GLY A 97 -7.25 13.52 0.77
C GLY A 97 -6.79 12.93 2.10
N ASP A 98 -7.03 11.63 2.37
CA ASP A 98 -6.39 10.99 3.53
C ASP A 98 -4.86 11.06 3.39
N LEU A 99 -4.14 11.05 4.50
CA LEU A 99 -2.69 11.02 4.53
C LEU A 99 -2.19 9.58 4.56
N VAL A 100 -1.04 9.35 3.93
CA VAL A 100 -0.31 8.10 4.01
C VAL A 100 1.07 8.34 4.63
N PHE A 101 1.39 7.58 5.67
CA PHE A 101 2.58 7.72 6.49
C PHE A 101 3.49 6.49 6.34
N PHE A 102 4.80 6.73 6.35
CA PHE A 102 5.79 5.69 6.16
C PHE A 102 6.85 5.68 7.27
N GLY A 103 7.37 4.49 7.57
CA GLY A 103 8.44 4.28 8.53
C GLY A 103 7.98 4.12 9.97
N HIS A 104 8.93 3.82 10.86
CA HIS A 104 8.76 3.88 12.31
C HIS A 104 10.09 4.21 13.01
N PRO A 105 10.20 5.37 13.70
CA PRO A 105 9.21 6.46 13.73
C PRO A 105 8.89 6.99 12.31
N VAL A 106 7.83 7.77 12.14
CA VAL A 106 7.44 8.28 10.81
C VAL A 106 8.59 9.06 10.20
N THR A 107 9.00 8.67 9.00
CA THR A 107 10.05 9.36 8.25
C THR A 107 9.52 10.11 7.03
N HIS A 108 8.29 9.81 6.60
CA HIS A 108 7.70 10.41 5.41
C HIS A 108 6.18 10.40 5.44
N VAL A 109 5.57 11.37 4.75
CA VAL A 109 4.11 11.48 4.59
C VAL A 109 3.76 11.98 3.18
N GLY A 110 2.59 11.59 2.68
CA GLY A 110 2.01 12.12 1.44
C GLY A 110 0.48 12.21 1.52
N ILE A 111 -0.13 12.91 0.56
CA ILE A 111 -1.58 13.08 0.42
C ILE A 111 -2.11 12.04 -0.58
N VAL A 112 -3.03 11.16 -0.17
CA VAL A 112 -3.64 10.17 -1.07
C VAL A 112 -4.47 10.87 -2.14
N SER A 113 -4.04 10.76 -3.40
CA SER A 113 -4.68 11.46 -4.53
C SER A 113 -5.72 10.60 -5.25
N GLY A 114 -5.87 9.35 -4.82
CA GLY A 114 -6.69 8.32 -5.47
C GLY A 114 -5.84 7.45 -6.37
N GLY A 115 -6.41 6.43 -6.99
CA GLY A 115 -5.64 5.52 -7.86
C GLY A 115 -4.66 4.56 -7.15
N GLY A 116 -4.53 4.61 -5.82
CA GLY A 116 -3.34 4.08 -5.14
C GLY A 116 -2.10 4.97 -5.31
N TYR A 117 -2.30 6.22 -5.70
CA TYR A 117 -1.29 7.28 -5.81
C TYR A 117 -1.37 8.22 -4.61
N MET A 118 -0.26 8.89 -4.39
CA MET A 118 -0.14 10.01 -3.46
C MET A 118 0.60 11.15 -4.14
N ILE A 119 0.36 12.36 -3.65
CA ILE A 119 1.18 13.53 -3.91
C ILE A 119 2.08 13.74 -2.70
N ASP A 120 3.38 13.82 -2.90
CA ASP A 120 4.37 13.99 -1.83
C ASP A 120 5.59 14.79 -2.28
N ALA A 121 6.30 15.36 -1.31
CA ALA A 121 7.60 16.00 -1.50
C ALA A 121 8.65 15.22 -0.70
N GLY A 122 9.64 14.63 -1.36
CA GLY A 122 10.64 13.81 -0.68
C GLY A 122 12.00 13.84 -1.37
N ALA A 123 13.06 13.72 -0.58
CA ALA A 123 14.45 13.76 -1.05
C ALA A 123 14.72 12.80 -2.23
N SER A 124 14.08 11.62 -2.25
CA SER A 124 14.23 10.63 -3.32
C SER A 124 13.91 11.11 -4.73
N ARG A 125 13.13 12.20 -4.85
CA ARG A 125 12.78 12.82 -6.14
C ARG A 125 13.20 14.28 -6.23
N ALA A 126 13.72 14.86 -5.15
CA ALA A 126 14.12 16.27 -5.06
C ALA A 126 13.03 17.30 -5.46
N GLN A 127 11.77 16.87 -5.57
CA GLN A 127 10.65 17.71 -5.99
C GLN A 127 9.31 17.13 -5.50
N VAL A 128 8.24 17.92 -5.61
CA VAL A 128 6.86 17.46 -5.43
C VAL A 128 6.44 16.59 -6.63
N VAL A 129 5.90 15.42 -6.37
CA VAL A 129 5.49 14.44 -7.39
C VAL A 129 4.15 13.78 -7.05
N GLU A 130 3.37 13.42 -8.07
CA GLU A 130 2.24 12.48 -7.94
C GLU A 130 2.73 11.10 -8.39
N ARG A 131 2.73 10.13 -7.48
CA ARG A 131 3.30 8.80 -7.73
C ARG A 131 2.58 7.72 -6.96
N LEU A 132 2.86 6.48 -7.32
CA LEU A 132 2.36 5.33 -6.59
C LEU A 132 2.79 5.40 -5.12
N ILE A 133 1.82 5.14 -4.24
CA ILE A 133 2.07 4.92 -2.81
C ILE A 133 3.09 3.78 -2.70
N TRP A 134 4.13 3.99 -1.88
CA TRP A 134 5.15 2.96 -1.68
C TRP A 134 4.52 1.66 -1.19
N LYS A 135 5.10 0.54 -1.62
CA LYS A 135 4.51 -0.80 -1.44
C LYS A 135 5.26 -1.64 -0.41
N THR A 136 6.33 -1.11 0.15
CA THR A 136 7.23 -1.77 1.11
C THR A 136 7.38 -0.91 2.36
N GLY A 137 7.78 -1.55 3.45
CA GLY A 137 7.93 -0.91 4.74
C GLY A 137 6.62 -0.77 5.51
N VAL A 138 6.70 0.03 6.57
CA VAL A 138 5.58 0.32 7.45
C VAL A 138 4.73 1.40 6.81
N ILE A 139 3.45 1.12 6.54
CA ILE A 139 2.51 2.04 5.89
C ILE A 139 1.29 2.20 6.80
N ARG A 140 0.92 3.45 7.09
CA ARG A 140 -0.29 3.79 7.84
C ARG A 140 -1.08 4.85 7.09
N TYR A 141 -2.39 4.89 7.30
CA TYR A 141 -3.25 5.92 6.74
C TYR A 141 -3.96 6.69 7.84
N GLY A 142 -4.17 7.97 7.64
CA GLY A 142 -4.86 8.84 8.59
C GLY A 142 -5.78 9.82 7.88
N ARG A 143 -7.03 9.92 8.34
CA ARG A 143 -7.98 10.93 7.90
C ARG A 143 -7.74 12.21 8.66
N VAL A 144 -7.74 13.32 7.95
CA VAL A 144 -7.59 14.66 8.54
C VAL A 144 -8.90 15.06 9.23
N PRO A 145 -8.93 15.21 10.57
CA PRO A 145 -10.10 15.70 11.28
C PRO A 145 -10.36 17.18 10.96
N ARG A 146 -11.64 17.53 10.77
CA ARG A 146 -12.08 18.88 10.39
C ARG A 146 -13.58 19.09 10.67
N PRO A 147 -14.06 20.34 10.77
CA PRO A 147 -15.47 20.64 11.03
C PRO A 147 -16.40 19.97 10.01
N GLY A 148 -17.54 19.47 10.49
CA GLY A 148 -18.58 18.85 9.64
C GLY A 148 -18.29 17.42 9.16
N MET A 149 -17.12 16.85 9.46
CA MET A 149 -16.83 15.46 9.07
C MET A 149 -17.46 14.46 10.06
N PRO A 150 -18.13 13.38 9.58
CA PRO A 150 -18.62 12.33 10.47
C PRO A 150 -17.46 11.68 11.21
N LYS A 151 -17.66 11.38 12.51
CA LYS A 151 -16.66 10.69 13.32
C LYS A 151 -16.30 9.37 12.64
N VAL A 152 -15.06 9.26 12.18
CA VAL A 152 -14.51 7.98 11.75
C VAL A 152 -14.17 7.19 13.00
N ALA A 153 -14.67 5.95 13.11
CA ALA A 153 -14.24 5.06 14.17
C ALA A 153 -12.72 4.86 14.04
N PRO A 154 -11.90 5.20 15.07
CA PRO A 154 -10.46 5.07 14.98
C PRO A 154 -10.13 3.60 14.70
N TRP A 155 -9.50 3.32 13.57
CA TRP A 155 -8.96 1.99 13.34
C TRP A 155 -7.61 1.86 14.04
N THR A 156 -7.48 1.04 15.08
CA THR A 156 -6.17 0.81 15.68
C THR A 156 -5.33 -0.10 14.79
N PRO A 157 -4.22 0.38 14.20
CA PRO A 157 -3.28 -0.52 13.54
C PRO A 157 -2.72 -1.52 14.55
N PRO A 158 -2.44 -2.77 14.16
CA PRO A 158 -1.69 -3.67 15.02
C PRO A 158 -0.31 -3.07 15.33
N PRO A 159 0.22 -3.26 16.55
CA PRO A 159 1.52 -2.74 16.94
C PRO A 159 2.60 -3.26 15.98
N LEU A 160 3.56 -2.39 15.68
CA LEU A 160 4.68 -2.79 14.84
C LEU A 160 5.53 -3.85 15.55
N PRO A 161 6.22 -4.71 14.80
CA PRO A 161 7.33 -5.44 15.39
C PRO A 161 8.32 -4.42 15.95
N SER A 162 8.77 -4.64 17.19
CA SER A 162 9.79 -3.81 17.82
C SER A 162 10.99 -3.65 16.90
N PRO A 163 11.64 -2.47 16.87
CA PRO A 163 12.90 -2.32 16.17
C PRO A 163 13.86 -3.42 16.66
N VAL A 164 14.49 -4.14 15.72
CA VAL A 164 15.76 -4.79 16.05
C VAL A 164 16.68 -3.65 16.51
N PRO A 165 17.34 -3.74 17.67
CA PRO A 165 18.20 -2.67 18.15
C PRO A 165 19.18 -2.29 17.05
N GLN A 166 19.02 -1.07 16.51
CA GLN A 166 20.07 -0.47 15.72
C GLN A 166 21.18 -0.15 16.71
N ALA A 167 22.38 -0.69 16.44
CA ALA A 167 23.57 -0.25 17.13
C ALA A 167 23.62 1.29 17.10
N PRO A 168 24.00 1.95 18.21
CA PRO A 168 23.95 3.39 18.30
C PRO A 168 24.79 3.99 17.18
N VAL A 169 24.12 4.66 16.24
CA VAL A 169 24.76 5.65 15.39
C VAL A 169 25.09 6.80 16.32
N ALA A 170 26.34 6.83 16.75
CA ALA A 170 26.91 7.93 17.51
C ALA A 170 26.67 9.23 16.74
N ASP A 171 26.19 10.26 17.46
CA ASP A 171 26.24 11.64 17.02
C ASP A 171 27.63 11.90 16.46
N SER A 172 27.71 12.37 15.22
CA SER A 172 28.94 12.96 14.71
C SER A 172 28.66 14.38 14.25
N PRO A 173 29.47 15.34 14.73
CA PRO A 173 29.28 16.76 14.48
C PRO A 173 29.70 17.13 13.06
N GLU A 174 29.20 18.27 12.62
CA GLU A 174 29.58 18.89 11.36
C GLU A 174 31.05 19.38 11.38
N SER A 175 31.71 19.22 10.22
CA SER A 175 32.88 19.96 9.70
C SER A 175 34.31 19.61 10.18
N ALA A 176 35.15 19.15 9.25
CA ALA A 176 36.33 19.88 8.73
C ALA A 176 37.34 18.93 8.00
N ALA A 177 38.10 19.52 7.08
CA ALA A 177 38.98 18.90 6.09
C ALA A 177 40.29 18.27 6.61
N ALA A 178 40.84 17.32 5.84
CA ALA A 178 42.25 17.21 5.38
C ALA A 178 42.67 15.75 5.07
N ALA A 179 43.58 15.58 4.10
CA ALA A 179 44.01 14.33 3.47
C ALA A 179 45.22 13.63 4.17
N PRO A 180 45.95 12.66 3.56
CA PRO A 180 45.88 11.22 3.87
C PRO A 180 47.21 10.63 4.43
N ARG A 181 47.20 9.46 5.09
CA ARG A 181 48.41 8.61 5.25
C ARG A 181 48.11 7.10 5.24
N ALA A 182 49.16 6.36 4.87
CA ALA A 182 49.18 5.07 4.20
C ALA A 182 49.26 3.81 5.10
N VAL A 183 49.08 2.68 4.40
CA VAL A 183 49.09 1.24 4.75
C VAL A 183 50.30 0.76 5.59
N PRO A 184 50.21 -0.40 6.29
CA PRO A 184 50.69 -1.65 5.66
C PRO A 184 49.85 -2.93 5.96
N ALA A 185 49.85 -3.86 5.00
CA ALA A 185 49.41 -5.26 5.10
C ALA A 185 50.67 -6.18 5.22
N PRO A 186 50.62 -7.54 5.12
CA PRO A 186 49.55 -8.54 5.27
C PRO A 186 49.99 -9.67 6.28
N ARG A 187 49.20 -10.72 6.57
CA ARG A 187 49.25 -12.07 5.92
C ARG A 187 48.32 -13.08 6.64
N PRO A 188 48.07 -14.29 6.07
CA PRO A 188 46.73 -14.86 5.94
C PRO A 188 46.55 -16.18 6.70
N ALA A 189 45.30 -16.61 6.84
CA ALA A 189 44.96 -18.03 6.96
C ALA A 189 43.61 -18.28 6.27
N ALA A 190 43.61 -19.25 5.36
CA ALA A 190 42.45 -19.69 4.61
C ALA A 190 41.39 -20.29 5.55
N THR A 191 40.14 -19.88 5.38
CA THR A 191 38.97 -20.58 5.92
C THR A 191 37.92 -20.75 4.83
N THR A 192 37.50 -22.01 4.72
CA THR A 192 36.31 -22.60 4.11
C THR A 192 35.32 -21.66 3.42
N PRO A 193 34.87 -21.94 2.17
CA PRO A 193 33.83 -21.13 1.55
C PRO A 193 32.53 -21.23 2.35
N ALA A 194 32.02 -20.06 2.76
CA ALA A 194 30.69 -19.89 3.35
C ALA A 194 29.60 -20.38 2.39
N PRO A 195 28.43 -20.82 2.90
CA PRO A 195 27.31 -21.18 2.05
C PRO A 195 26.96 -19.98 1.18
N VAL A 196 26.98 -20.19 -0.15
CA VAL A 196 26.53 -19.18 -1.11
C VAL A 196 25.11 -18.80 -0.72
N ALA A 197 24.94 -17.55 -0.25
CA ALA A 197 23.63 -17.02 0.08
C ALA A 197 22.72 -17.23 -1.13
N ALA A 198 21.58 -17.89 -0.92
CA ALA A 198 20.55 -17.99 -1.93
C ALA A 198 20.28 -16.57 -2.46
N PRO A 199 20.27 -16.36 -3.79
CA PRO A 199 20.11 -15.03 -4.35
C PRO A 199 18.83 -14.39 -3.78
N PRO A 200 18.85 -13.08 -3.46
CA PRO A 200 17.66 -12.40 -2.99
C PRO A 200 16.56 -12.60 -4.04
N ALA A 201 15.41 -13.13 -3.60
CA ALA A 201 14.28 -13.33 -4.48
C ALA A 201 13.99 -12.01 -5.21
N ALA A 202 13.98 -12.04 -6.54
CA ALA A 202 13.68 -10.88 -7.36
C ALA A 202 12.39 -10.20 -6.83
N PRO A 203 12.37 -8.87 -6.73
CA PRO A 203 11.20 -8.17 -6.21
C PRO A 203 10.00 -8.52 -7.08
N LEU A 204 8.99 -9.17 -6.49
CA LEU A 204 7.78 -9.54 -7.21
C LEU A 204 7.04 -8.26 -7.65
N THR A 205 6.60 -8.23 -8.91
CA THR A 205 5.79 -7.14 -9.45
C THR A 205 4.34 -7.31 -9.01
N PRO A 206 3.61 -6.26 -8.58
CA PRO A 206 2.18 -6.39 -8.29
C PRO A 206 1.39 -6.84 -9.52
N LEU A 207 0.43 -7.75 -9.31
CA LEU A 207 -0.35 -8.32 -10.41
C LEU A 207 -1.23 -7.26 -11.08
N ALA A 208 -1.07 -7.12 -12.40
CA ALA A 208 -1.91 -6.26 -13.24
C ALA A 208 -3.29 -6.91 -13.47
N GLY A 209 -4.32 -6.09 -13.70
CA GLY A 209 -5.67 -6.58 -14.01
C GLY A 209 -6.56 -6.89 -12.81
N LEU A 210 -6.02 -6.84 -11.58
CA LEU A 210 -6.85 -6.81 -10.38
C LEU A 210 -7.59 -5.47 -10.29
N PRO A 211 -8.90 -5.48 -10.09
CA PRO A 211 -9.68 -4.27 -10.19
C PRO A 211 -9.36 -3.39 -8.97
N GLY A 212 -9.01 -2.14 -9.27
CA GLY A 212 -8.86 -1.10 -8.27
C GLY A 212 -10.18 -0.70 -7.61
N VAL A 213 -11.30 -1.30 -8.00
CA VAL A 213 -12.66 -1.06 -7.53
C VAL A 213 -13.42 -2.37 -7.62
N GLN A 214 -14.16 -2.76 -6.60
CA GLN A 214 -15.00 -3.94 -6.73
C GLN A 214 -16.03 -3.80 -7.86
N LYS A 215 -16.01 -4.70 -8.84
CA LYS A 215 -17.09 -4.84 -9.83
C LYS A 215 -18.13 -5.84 -9.32
N GLY A 216 -19.23 -5.31 -8.79
CA GLY A 216 -20.36 -6.07 -8.26
C GLY A 216 -20.25 -6.37 -6.76
N ALA A 217 -21.40 -6.63 -6.13
CA ALA A 217 -21.47 -6.86 -4.70
C ALA A 217 -20.82 -8.19 -4.29
N SER A 218 -20.08 -8.16 -3.17
CA SER A 218 -19.68 -9.35 -2.43
C SER A 218 -20.85 -9.88 -1.60
N SER A 219 -20.93 -11.19 -1.40
CA SER A 219 -21.93 -11.76 -0.51
C SER A 219 -21.70 -11.34 0.95
N ALA A 220 -22.76 -11.35 1.76
CA ALA A 220 -22.64 -11.05 3.20
C ALA A 220 -21.67 -12.00 3.90
N VAL A 221 -21.63 -13.27 3.47
CA VAL A 221 -20.67 -14.28 3.94
C VAL A 221 -19.25 -13.89 3.57
N ALA A 222 -18.98 -13.52 2.31
CA ALA A 222 -17.66 -13.09 1.86
C ALA A 222 -17.14 -11.88 2.64
N LEU A 223 -18.01 -10.89 2.90
CA LEU A 223 -17.66 -9.71 3.71
C LEU A 223 -17.35 -10.08 5.16
N LYS A 224 -18.16 -10.93 5.79
CA LYS A 224 -17.90 -11.44 7.15
C LYS A 224 -16.62 -12.27 7.21
N ALA A 225 -16.36 -13.10 6.21
CA ALA A 225 -15.15 -13.90 6.13
C ALA A 225 -13.91 -13.02 6.04
N VAL A 226 -13.96 -11.93 5.27
CA VAL A 226 -12.89 -10.94 5.24
C VAL A 226 -12.68 -10.29 6.61
N THR A 227 -13.75 -9.90 7.31
CA THR A 227 -13.65 -9.38 8.69
C THR A 227 -12.99 -10.39 9.63
N ASN A 228 -13.36 -11.67 9.53
CA ASN A 228 -12.78 -12.75 10.34
C ASN A 228 -11.31 -13.04 9.98
N ALA A 229 -10.97 -13.06 8.70
CA ALA A 229 -9.58 -13.23 8.26
C ALA A 229 -8.70 -12.09 8.75
N ARG A 230 -9.25 -10.87 8.80
CA ARG A 230 -8.55 -9.70 9.31
C ARG A 230 -8.36 -9.69 10.82
N SER A 231 -9.28 -10.28 11.59
CA SER A 231 -9.17 -10.29 13.06
C SER A 231 -7.95 -11.07 13.58
N VAL A 232 -7.34 -11.88 12.72
CA VAL A 232 -6.16 -12.70 13.05
C VAL A 232 -4.87 -12.15 12.42
N VAL A 233 -4.91 -10.99 11.75
CA VAL A 233 -3.70 -10.29 11.29
C VAL A 233 -2.78 -10.00 12.48
N GLY A 234 -1.48 -10.23 12.30
CA GLY A 234 -0.46 -10.12 13.34
C GLY A 234 -0.28 -11.39 14.18
N ARG A 235 -1.20 -12.36 14.12
CA ARG A 235 -1.01 -13.67 14.77
C ARG A 235 0.12 -14.45 14.08
N PRO A 236 0.85 -15.33 14.80
CA PRO A 236 1.88 -16.17 14.21
C PRO A 236 1.34 -16.98 13.03
N ALA A 237 2.10 -17.09 11.95
CA ALA A 237 1.79 -17.89 10.79
C ALA A 237 2.91 -18.90 10.53
N GLY A 238 2.56 -20.05 9.97
CA GLY A 238 3.46 -21.20 9.82
C GLY A 238 2.97 -22.44 10.56
N PRO A 239 3.80 -23.50 10.65
CA PRO A 239 3.36 -24.82 11.11
C PRO A 239 2.81 -24.85 12.55
N LYS A 240 3.27 -23.93 13.40
CA LYS A 240 2.82 -23.78 14.80
C LYS A 240 1.78 -22.67 14.99
N GLY A 241 1.33 -22.05 13.92
CA GLY A 241 0.41 -20.90 13.94
C GLY A 241 -0.68 -21.00 12.90
N TRP A 242 -1.10 -19.86 12.37
CA TRP A 242 -2.04 -19.78 11.28
C TRP A 242 -1.41 -20.28 9.99
N THR A 243 -1.94 -21.37 9.46
CA THR A 243 -1.71 -21.73 8.05
C THR A 243 -2.68 -20.96 7.17
N ASP A 244 -2.37 -20.86 5.89
CA ASP A 244 -3.27 -20.29 4.89
C ASP A 244 -4.63 -20.99 4.84
N VAL A 245 -4.62 -22.32 4.90
CA VAL A 245 -5.84 -23.12 4.95
C VAL A 245 -6.61 -22.87 6.26
N ALA A 246 -5.94 -22.82 7.41
CA ALA A 246 -6.60 -22.52 8.68
C ALA A 246 -7.23 -21.12 8.68
N LEU A 247 -6.54 -20.13 8.10
CA LEU A 247 -7.05 -18.77 7.91
C LEU A 247 -8.36 -18.78 7.13
N VAL A 248 -8.36 -19.34 5.93
CA VAL A 248 -9.55 -19.35 5.06
C VAL A 248 -10.70 -20.14 5.70
N ARG A 249 -10.44 -21.34 6.22
CA ARG A 249 -11.49 -22.18 6.83
C ARG A 249 -12.15 -21.51 8.02
N THR A 250 -11.35 -20.93 8.92
CA THR A 250 -11.87 -20.29 10.13
C THR A 250 -12.64 -19.03 9.76
N ALA A 251 -12.10 -18.22 8.84
CA ALA A 251 -12.78 -17.05 8.31
C ALA A 251 -14.16 -17.38 7.75
N TRP A 252 -14.24 -18.41 6.89
CA TRP A 252 -15.49 -18.82 6.23
C TRP A 252 -16.49 -19.47 7.19
N LYS A 253 -16.02 -20.33 8.12
CA LYS A 253 -16.87 -20.96 9.13
C LYS A 253 -17.56 -19.91 10.01
N HIS A 254 -16.80 -18.95 10.53
CA HIS A 254 -17.37 -17.87 11.36
C HIS A 254 -18.21 -16.87 10.58
N ALA A 255 -18.12 -16.87 9.25
CA ALA A 255 -18.95 -16.05 8.39
C ALA A 255 -20.33 -16.68 8.07
N GLY A 256 -20.54 -17.94 8.47
CA GLY A 256 -21.73 -18.72 8.12
C GLY A 256 -21.66 -19.37 6.74
N GLY A 257 -20.49 -19.44 6.10
CA GLY A 257 -20.30 -20.03 4.77
C GLY A 257 -20.14 -21.56 4.76
N GLY A 258 -20.49 -22.23 5.85
CA GLY A 258 -20.29 -23.67 6.01
C GLY A 258 -18.85 -24.08 6.30
N VAL A 259 -18.61 -25.40 6.37
CA VAL A 259 -17.29 -25.96 6.68
C VAL A 259 -16.54 -26.28 5.41
N LEU A 260 -15.39 -25.62 5.24
CA LEU A 260 -14.48 -25.86 4.13
C LEU A 260 -13.54 -27.05 4.40
N PRO A 261 -13.09 -27.77 3.35
CA PRO A 261 -12.10 -28.84 3.46
C PRO A 261 -10.82 -28.40 4.16
N THR A 262 -10.09 -29.35 4.75
CA THR A 262 -8.78 -29.13 5.40
C THR A 262 -7.61 -29.06 4.43
N ASP A 263 -7.86 -29.26 3.14
CA ASP A 263 -6.85 -29.28 2.09
C ASP A 263 -7.06 -28.13 1.10
N ARG A 264 -5.96 -27.52 0.66
CA ARG A 264 -5.97 -26.37 -0.24
C ARG A 264 -6.57 -26.73 -1.60
N ALA A 265 -6.16 -27.85 -2.18
CA ALA A 265 -6.64 -28.26 -3.50
C ALA A 265 -8.14 -28.59 -3.45
N ALA A 266 -8.61 -29.22 -2.37
CA ALA A 266 -10.02 -29.50 -2.14
C ALA A 266 -10.85 -28.21 -1.97
N ILE A 267 -10.33 -27.18 -1.28
CA ILE A 267 -10.99 -25.86 -1.20
C ILE A 267 -11.11 -25.25 -2.60
N VAL A 268 -10.00 -25.20 -3.34
CA VAL A 268 -9.96 -24.61 -4.69
C VAL A 268 -10.88 -25.35 -5.67
N LYS A 269 -10.97 -26.69 -5.57
CA LYS A 269 -11.87 -27.52 -6.39
C LYS A 269 -13.35 -27.23 -6.14
N ARG A 270 -13.72 -26.80 -4.93
CA ARG A 270 -15.10 -26.37 -4.59
C ARG A 270 -15.41 -24.95 -5.05
N ALA A 271 -14.39 -24.17 -5.36
CA ALA A 271 -14.54 -22.78 -5.75
C ALA A 271 -14.68 -22.66 -7.27
N THR A 272 -15.31 -21.57 -7.70
CA THR A 272 -15.46 -21.21 -9.12
C THR A 272 -14.30 -20.31 -9.55
N PRO A 273 -13.64 -20.55 -10.69
CA PRO A 273 -12.61 -19.63 -11.20
C PRO A 273 -13.16 -18.23 -11.45
N VAL A 274 -12.38 -17.21 -11.09
CA VAL A 274 -12.75 -15.79 -11.27
C VAL A 274 -11.72 -15.11 -12.18
N PRO A 275 -12.14 -14.47 -13.27
CA PRO A 275 -11.25 -13.60 -14.05
C PRO A 275 -10.69 -12.48 -13.16
N LEU A 276 -9.41 -12.13 -13.31
CA LEU A 276 -8.77 -11.10 -12.48
C LEU A 276 -9.57 -9.80 -12.44
N ALA A 277 -10.09 -9.34 -13.58
CA ALA A 277 -10.91 -8.13 -13.70
C ALA A 277 -12.27 -8.20 -13.00
N ALA A 278 -12.73 -9.39 -12.62
CA ALA A 278 -13.99 -9.65 -11.93
C ALA A 278 -13.80 -10.00 -10.44
N ALA A 279 -12.60 -9.78 -9.91
CA ALA A 279 -12.30 -10.00 -8.50
C ALA A 279 -13.20 -9.18 -7.58
N ARG A 280 -13.62 -9.80 -6.47
CA ARG A 280 -14.41 -9.19 -5.41
C ARG A 280 -13.81 -9.55 -4.06
N VAL A 281 -13.94 -8.64 -3.09
CA VAL A 281 -13.65 -8.85 -1.68
C VAL A 281 -14.24 -10.18 -1.22
N GLY A 282 -13.39 -11.01 -0.61
CA GLY A 282 -13.71 -12.36 -0.16
C GLY A 282 -13.47 -13.45 -1.20
N ASP A 283 -13.18 -13.13 -2.46
CA ASP A 283 -12.57 -14.11 -3.38
C ASP A 283 -11.23 -14.58 -2.79
N LEU A 284 -10.81 -15.79 -3.17
CA LEU A 284 -9.56 -16.34 -2.73
C LEU A 284 -8.48 -16.11 -3.78
N VAL A 285 -7.32 -15.64 -3.33
CA VAL A 285 -6.09 -15.57 -4.12
C VAL A 285 -5.36 -16.88 -3.95
N VAL A 286 -5.06 -17.55 -5.06
CA VAL A 286 -4.34 -18.82 -5.09
C VAL A 286 -3.02 -18.59 -5.79
N TYR A 287 -1.92 -18.99 -5.16
CA TYR A 287 -0.62 -19.13 -5.80
C TYR A 287 -0.30 -20.61 -5.92
N ASP A 288 -0.45 -21.16 -7.12
CA ASP A 288 -0.22 -22.59 -7.38
C ASP A 288 1.23 -22.85 -7.77
N ARG A 289 2.18 -22.48 -6.91
CA ARG A 289 3.58 -22.89 -7.11
C ARG A 289 3.82 -24.27 -6.47
N PRO A 290 4.48 -25.22 -7.15
CA PRO A 290 4.71 -26.57 -6.62
C PRO A 290 5.55 -26.58 -5.34
N ASP A 291 6.48 -25.64 -5.21
CA ASP A 291 7.41 -25.53 -4.08
C ASP A 291 6.74 -24.93 -2.84
N ILE A 292 5.91 -23.90 -3.00
CA ILE A 292 5.20 -23.22 -1.90
C ILE A 292 3.81 -22.78 -2.36
N PRO A 293 2.82 -23.69 -2.34
CA PRO A 293 1.44 -23.36 -2.65
C PRO A 293 0.85 -22.47 -1.55
N HIS A 294 0.09 -21.44 -1.93
CA HIS A 294 -0.44 -20.47 -0.97
C HIS A 294 -1.87 -20.03 -1.29
N LEU A 295 -2.70 -19.93 -0.25
CA LEU A 295 -4.07 -19.44 -0.30
C LEU A 295 -4.22 -18.16 0.54
N ALA A 296 -4.96 -17.17 0.05
CA ALA A 296 -5.18 -15.92 0.75
C ALA A 296 -6.59 -15.38 0.50
N VAL A 297 -7.09 -14.52 1.39
CA VAL A 297 -8.41 -13.89 1.25
C VAL A 297 -8.24 -12.52 0.60
N TYR A 298 -8.83 -12.31 -0.57
CA TYR A 298 -8.76 -11.05 -1.32
C TYR A 298 -9.54 -9.94 -0.59
N LEU A 299 -8.90 -8.79 -0.43
CA LEU A 299 -9.42 -7.62 0.27
C LEU A 299 -9.91 -6.52 -0.69
N GLY A 300 -9.87 -6.75 -2.00
CA GLY A 300 -10.09 -5.68 -2.97
C GLY A 300 -8.82 -4.86 -3.20
N HIS A 301 -8.86 -3.99 -4.22
CA HIS A 301 -7.81 -3.01 -4.53
C HIS A 301 -6.40 -3.61 -4.72
N GLY A 302 -6.32 -4.89 -5.08
CA GLY A 302 -5.06 -5.60 -5.24
C GLY A 302 -4.41 -6.07 -3.93
N TYR A 303 -5.14 -6.11 -2.82
CA TYR A 303 -4.66 -6.56 -1.51
C TYR A 303 -5.28 -7.89 -1.07
N MET A 304 -4.60 -8.57 -0.15
CA MET A 304 -5.05 -9.84 0.43
C MET A 304 -4.58 -9.99 1.88
N VAL A 305 -5.31 -10.78 2.67
CA VAL A 305 -4.83 -11.34 3.95
C VAL A 305 -4.12 -12.65 3.66
N SER A 306 -2.85 -12.72 4.04
CA SER A 306 -1.98 -13.88 3.80
C SER A 306 -1.43 -14.40 5.11
N ALA A 307 -1.61 -15.69 5.36
CA ALA A 307 -0.93 -16.44 6.41
C ALA A 307 0.22 -17.30 5.85
N SER A 308 0.94 -16.79 4.84
CA SER A 308 2.11 -17.48 4.27
C SER A 308 3.21 -17.62 5.31
N GLU A 309 3.75 -18.82 5.45
CA GLU A 309 4.82 -19.16 6.40
C GLU A 309 6.08 -18.31 6.20
N ARG A 310 6.34 -17.89 4.95
CA ARG A 310 7.46 -16.98 4.61
C ARG A 310 7.52 -15.70 5.45
N TYR A 311 6.40 -15.25 5.99
CA TYR A 311 6.31 -13.99 6.74
C TYR A 311 6.26 -14.21 8.26
N GLY A 312 6.13 -15.45 8.73
CA GLY A 312 6.03 -15.79 10.15
C GLY A 312 4.79 -15.26 10.88
N LYS A 313 3.94 -14.46 10.22
CA LYS A 313 2.70 -13.91 10.76
C LYS A 313 1.66 -13.66 9.67
N VAL A 314 0.40 -13.60 10.07
CA VAL A 314 -0.69 -13.20 9.18
C VAL A 314 -0.54 -11.71 8.86
N ILE A 315 -0.50 -11.35 7.58
CA ILE A 315 -0.30 -9.97 7.12
C ILE A 315 -1.30 -9.56 6.06
N VAL A 316 -1.52 -8.26 5.94
CA VAL A 316 -2.11 -7.65 4.75
C VAL A 316 -1.00 -7.28 3.78
N ARG A 317 -1.12 -7.69 2.52
CA ARG A 317 -0.13 -7.41 1.48
C ARG A 317 -0.77 -7.29 0.12
N ARG A 318 -0.04 -6.77 -0.86
CA ARG A 318 -0.46 -6.82 -2.27
C ARG A 318 -0.47 -8.25 -2.80
N VAL A 319 -1.35 -8.48 -3.77
CA VAL A 319 -1.29 -9.62 -4.68
C VAL A 319 -0.20 -9.34 -5.70
N TYR A 320 0.69 -10.30 -5.88
CA TYR A 320 1.83 -10.18 -6.76
C TYR A 320 1.67 -11.09 -7.96
N ASP A 321 2.25 -10.65 -9.07
CA ASP A 321 2.34 -11.41 -10.29
C ASP A 321 3.26 -12.61 -10.06
N ALA A 322 2.73 -13.76 -10.41
CA ALA A 322 3.41 -15.03 -10.44
C ALA A 322 2.72 -15.84 -11.54
N PRO A 323 3.45 -16.66 -12.32
CA PRO A 323 2.85 -17.45 -13.40
C PRO A 323 1.66 -18.34 -12.96
N SER A 324 1.55 -18.61 -11.67
CA SER A 324 0.54 -19.47 -11.06
C SER A 324 -0.52 -18.73 -10.23
N VAL A 325 -0.56 -17.38 -10.26
CA VAL A 325 -1.57 -16.64 -9.51
C VAL A 325 -2.92 -16.68 -10.21
N ARG A 326 -3.97 -17.06 -9.46
CA ARG A 326 -5.35 -17.01 -9.94
C ARG A 326 -6.31 -16.68 -8.82
N LEU A 327 -7.53 -16.31 -9.19
CA LEU A 327 -8.62 -16.07 -8.26
C LEU A 327 -9.69 -17.15 -8.37
N VAL A 328 -10.27 -17.50 -7.23
CA VAL A 328 -11.43 -18.38 -7.15
C VAL A 328 -12.46 -17.82 -6.16
N ARG A 329 -13.74 -18.13 -6.37
CA ARG A 329 -14.86 -17.68 -5.53
C ARG A 329 -15.57 -18.86 -4.91
N LEU A 330 -15.72 -18.80 -3.60
CA LEU A 330 -16.55 -19.74 -2.86
C LEU A 330 -18.03 -19.33 -2.99
N GLY A 331 -18.88 -20.34 -3.17
CA GLY A 331 -20.34 -20.18 -3.20
C GLY A 331 -20.95 -19.92 -1.83
#